data_AF-A0A9X3L5U6-F1
#
_entry.id   AF-A0A9X3L5U6-F1
#
_cell.length_a   1.000
_cell.length_b   1.000
_cell.length_c   1.000
_cell.angle_alpha   90.00
_cell.angle_beta   90.00
_cell.angle_gamma   90.00
#
_symmetry.space_group_name_H-M   'P 1'
#
loop_
_entity.id
_entity.type
_entity.pdbx_description
1 polymer ?
#
loop_
_entity_poly.entity_id
_entity_poly.type
_entity_poly.pdbx_seq_one_letter_code
_entity_poly.pdbx_strand_id
1 'polypeptide(L)'
;ANDAVNKGQLDTVAGTATAASEAAASAQQTANAAQADAENARQVATAAQATARNAEQSAGEAQATAMQARQSADAASAKLAGIGEGETVAGRIDQAAKAAADTAVQDAGKALAAALGGGAGMDSDGNPVAPAYVLNQIGPDGSVKAGGQTKNNVGDALAAVDANVLAVNERVATQGRDVTRLTQDVSDLRNDSLLWDQDAGAFSAAHGADAPNRIANVAAGQAATDAVNKGQLDTVSQAADVARADARQARDSADAAQGTAVQAQQSAQSAQGAAAAAQGAADAANAKLAGIGEGETVI
;
A
#
# COMPACT_ATOMS: atom_id res chain seq x y z
N ALA A 1 -52.25 -42.99 -165.37
CA ALA A 1 -52.75 -43.59 -164.11
C ALA A 1 -51.65 -44.13 -163.17
N ASN A 2 -50.34 -44.05 -163.50
CA ASN A 2 -49.24 -44.54 -162.64
C ASN A 2 -48.45 -43.47 -161.86
N ASP A 3 -48.69 -42.17 -162.06
CA ASP A 3 -47.87 -41.09 -161.48
C ASP A 3 -48.40 -40.54 -160.14
N ALA A 4 -49.70 -40.75 -159.85
CA ALA A 4 -50.32 -40.27 -158.60
C ALA A 4 -50.05 -41.18 -157.38
N VAL A 5 -49.70 -42.45 -157.62
CA VAL A 5 -49.42 -43.43 -156.54
C VAL A 5 -48.02 -43.22 -155.95
N ASN A 6 -47.02 -42.83 -156.75
CA ASN A 6 -45.65 -42.61 -156.27
C ASN A 6 -45.48 -41.34 -155.41
N LYS A 7 -46.29 -40.29 -155.64
CA LYS A 7 -46.24 -39.06 -154.82
C LYS A 7 -46.83 -39.27 -153.42
N GLY A 8 -47.94 -40.01 -153.30
CA GLY A 8 -48.59 -40.28 -152.02
C GLY A 8 -47.77 -41.17 -151.07
N GLN A 9 -46.99 -42.11 -151.60
CA GLN A 9 -46.10 -42.96 -150.79
C GLN A 9 -44.86 -42.19 -150.28
N LEU A 10 -44.33 -41.25 -151.08
CA LEU A 10 -43.21 -40.39 -150.69
C LEU A 10 -43.61 -39.34 -149.64
N ASP A 11 -44.81 -38.75 -149.76
CA ASP A 11 -45.36 -37.85 -148.74
C ASP A 11 -45.66 -38.59 -147.43
N THR A 12 -46.06 -39.87 -147.50
CA THR A 12 -46.24 -40.71 -146.30
C THR A 12 -44.90 -40.99 -145.63
N VAL A 13 -43.86 -41.41 -146.36
CA VAL A 13 -42.52 -41.69 -145.81
C VAL A 13 -41.85 -40.42 -145.26
N ALA A 14 -42.01 -39.28 -145.93
CA ALA A 14 -41.54 -37.98 -145.42
C ALA A 14 -42.29 -37.57 -144.15
N GLY A 15 -43.61 -37.81 -144.07
CA GLY A 15 -44.42 -37.61 -142.87
C GLY A 15 -43.98 -38.52 -141.71
N THR A 16 -43.67 -39.79 -141.97
CA THR A 16 -43.17 -40.72 -140.93
C THR A 16 -41.76 -40.35 -140.47
N ALA A 17 -40.90 -39.87 -141.37
CA ALA A 17 -39.55 -39.41 -141.02
C ALA A 17 -39.57 -38.13 -140.18
N THR A 18 -40.46 -37.18 -140.50
CA THR A 18 -40.68 -35.97 -139.69
C THR A 18 -41.27 -36.32 -138.32
N ALA A 19 -42.28 -37.20 -138.26
CA ALA A 19 -42.84 -37.67 -136.99
C ALA A 19 -41.81 -38.43 -136.13
N ALA A 20 -40.92 -39.21 -136.74
CA ALA A 20 -39.83 -39.87 -136.04
C ALA A 20 -38.77 -38.88 -135.53
N SER A 21 -38.46 -37.85 -136.30
CA SER A 21 -37.55 -36.76 -135.89
C SER A 21 -38.14 -35.93 -134.74
N GLU A 22 -39.44 -35.61 -134.80
CA GLU A 22 -40.17 -34.91 -133.73
C GLU A 22 -40.30 -35.77 -132.47
N ALA A 23 -40.51 -37.08 -132.61
CA ALA A 23 -40.52 -38.03 -131.49
C ALA A 23 -39.11 -38.18 -130.87
N ALA A 24 -38.06 -38.22 -131.68
CA ALA A 24 -36.68 -38.25 -131.20
C ALA A 24 -36.30 -36.93 -130.50
N ALA A 25 -36.73 -35.79 -131.03
CA ALA A 25 -36.55 -34.49 -130.40
C ALA A 25 -37.31 -34.40 -129.06
N SER A 26 -38.56 -34.89 -129.01
CA SER A 26 -39.35 -34.97 -127.76
C SER A 26 -38.72 -35.93 -126.74
N ALA A 27 -38.18 -37.06 -127.19
CA ALA A 27 -37.49 -38.01 -126.33
C ALA A 27 -36.17 -37.43 -125.79
N GLN A 28 -35.40 -36.71 -126.62
CA GLN A 28 -34.19 -36.01 -126.19
C GLN A 28 -34.53 -34.88 -125.21
N GLN A 29 -35.60 -34.13 -125.45
CA GLN A 29 -36.07 -33.09 -124.53
C GLN A 29 -36.51 -33.70 -123.19
N THR A 30 -37.19 -34.84 -123.21
CA THR A 30 -37.58 -35.59 -122.00
C THR A 30 -36.37 -36.15 -121.26
N ALA A 31 -35.36 -36.66 -121.98
CA ALA A 31 -34.11 -37.14 -121.40
C ALA A 31 -33.31 -35.99 -120.75
N ASN A 32 -33.25 -34.83 -121.40
CA ASN A 32 -32.62 -33.63 -120.85
C ASN A 32 -33.37 -33.12 -119.62
N ALA A 33 -34.70 -33.16 -119.61
CA ALA A 33 -35.51 -32.81 -118.44
C ALA A 33 -35.28 -33.80 -117.28
N ALA A 34 -35.24 -35.10 -117.56
CA ALA A 34 -34.95 -36.12 -116.55
C ALA A 34 -33.53 -36.00 -115.98
N GLN A 35 -32.54 -35.63 -116.81
CA GLN A 35 -31.19 -35.34 -116.35
C GLN A 35 -31.16 -34.10 -115.46
N ALA A 36 -31.86 -33.02 -115.84
CA ALA A 36 -31.98 -31.82 -115.02
C ALA A 36 -32.66 -32.12 -113.67
N ASP A 37 -33.71 -32.95 -113.66
CA ASP A 37 -34.38 -33.40 -112.43
C ASP A 37 -33.47 -34.26 -111.56
N ALA A 38 -32.68 -35.16 -112.16
CA ALA A 38 -31.70 -35.98 -111.43
C ALA A 38 -30.56 -35.13 -110.83
N GLU A 39 -30.11 -34.10 -111.56
CA GLU A 39 -29.14 -33.12 -111.07
C GLU A 39 -29.73 -32.28 -109.93
N ASN A 40 -30.98 -31.81 -110.05
CA ASN A 40 -31.70 -31.13 -108.98
C ASN A 40 -31.87 -32.01 -107.74
N ALA A 41 -32.25 -33.28 -107.91
CA ALA A 41 -32.39 -34.23 -106.80
C ALA A 41 -31.06 -34.48 -106.08
N ARG A 42 -29.94 -34.56 -106.82
CA ARG A 42 -28.60 -34.66 -106.23
C ARG A 42 -28.21 -33.40 -105.46
N GLN A 43 -28.53 -32.21 -105.97
CA GLN A 43 -28.30 -30.95 -105.26
C GLN A 43 -29.12 -30.89 -103.97
N VAL A 44 -30.40 -31.25 -104.01
CA VAL A 44 -31.28 -31.32 -102.83
C VAL A 44 -30.76 -32.34 -101.81
N ALA A 45 -30.33 -33.53 -102.24
CA ALA A 45 -29.77 -34.54 -101.34
C ALA A 45 -28.46 -34.05 -100.68
N THR A 46 -27.61 -33.35 -101.43
CA THR A 46 -26.37 -32.75 -100.90
C THR A 46 -26.68 -31.64 -99.89
N ALA A 47 -27.65 -30.79 -100.19
CA ALA A 47 -28.11 -29.75 -99.27
C ALA A 47 -28.70 -30.36 -97.99
N ALA A 48 -29.52 -31.42 -98.10
CA ALA A 48 -30.07 -32.13 -96.95
C ALA A 48 -28.97 -32.79 -96.09
N GLN A 49 -27.94 -33.38 -96.70
CA GLN A 49 -26.79 -33.91 -95.97
C GLN A 49 -25.99 -32.82 -95.27
N ALA A 50 -25.81 -31.65 -95.91
CA ALA A 50 -25.17 -30.50 -95.27
C ALA A 50 -26.00 -29.99 -94.09
N THR A 51 -27.32 -29.89 -94.23
CA THR A 51 -28.24 -29.55 -93.14
C THR A 51 -28.17 -30.57 -92.00
N ALA A 52 -28.12 -31.88 -92.29
CA ALA A 52 -28.00 -32.92 -91.27
C ALA A 52 -26.66 -32.83 -90.50
N ARG A 53 -25.53 -32.64 -91.21
CA ARG A 53 -24.22 -32.43 -90.56
C ARG A 53 -24.20 -31.19 -89.69
N ASN A 54 -24.79 -30.10 -90.17
CA ASN A 54 -24.91 -28.87 -89.39
C ASN A 54 -25.76 -29.12 -88.13
N ALA A 55 -26.86 -29.88 -88.23
CA ALA A 55 -27.70 -30.23 -87.10
C ALA A 55 -26.98 -31.14 -86.08
N GLU A 56 -26.20 -32.12 -86.55
CA GLU A 56 -25.36 -32.98 -85.69
C GLU A 56 -24.29 -32.17 -84.96
N GLN A 57 -23.60 -31.26 -85.68
CA GLN A 57 -22.64 -30.35 -85.07
C GLN A 57 -23.29 -29.46 -84.01
N SER A 58 -24.43 -28.84 -84.33
CA SER A 58 -25.19 -28.02 -83.38
C SER A 58 -25.67 -28.83 -82.16
N ALA A 59 -26.07 -30.09 -82.34
CA ALA A 59 -26.43 -30.97 -81.23
C ALA A 59 -25.23 -31.31 -80.33
N GLY A 60 -24.05 -31.55 -80.93
CA GLY A 60 -22.81 -31.76 -80.19
C GLY A 60 -22.37 -30.53 -79.39
N GLU A 61 -22.46 -29.35 -79.99
CA GLU A 61 -22.21 -28.07 -79.31
C GLU A 61 -23.17 -27.86 -78.13
N ALA A 62 -24.48 -28.11 -78.33
CA ALA A 62 -25.48 -28.00 -77.27
C ALA A 62 -25.22 -28.99 -76.12
N GLN A 63 -24.80 -30.23 -76.43
CA GLN A 63 -24.45 -31.22 -75.43
C GLN A 63 -23.21 -30.79 -74.62
N ALA A 64 -22.19 -30.25 -75.27
CA ALA A 64 -21.00 -29.73 -74.60
C ALA A 64 -21.35 -28.56 -73.66
N THR A 65 -22.20 -27.62 -74.10
CA THR A 65 -22.71 -26.54 -73.25
C THR A 65 -23.49 -27.08 -72.05
N ALA A 66 -24.33 -28.11 -72.24
CA ALA A 66 -25.08 -28.72 -71.15
C ALA A 66 -24.16 -29.40 -70.12
N MET A 67 -23.09 -30.07 -70.56
CA MET A 67 -22.11 -30.67 -69.65
C MET A 67 -21.35 -29.59 -68.85
N GLN A 68 -20.94 -28.49 -69.49
CA GLN A 68 -20.31 -27.36 -68.81
C GLN A 68 -21.24 -26.70 -67.79
N ALA A 69 -22.52 -26.53 -68.15
CA ALA A 69 -23.53 -25.98 -67.25
C ALA A 69 -23.75 -26.89 -66.03
N ARG A 70 -23.81 -28.21 -66.24
CA ARG A 70 -23.91 -29.19 -65.14
C ARG A 70 -22.69 -29.14 -64.22
N GLN A 71 -21.47 -29.14 -64.77
CA GLN A 71 -20.25 -28.99 -63.97
C GLN A 71 -20.22 -27.68 -63.17
N SER A 72 -20.68 -26.58 -63.77
CA SER A 72 -20.78 -25.27 -63.10
C SER A 72 -21.81 -25.30 -61.97
N ALA A 73 -22.95 -25.97 -62.18
CA ALA A 73 -23.99 -26.15 -61.16
C ALA A 73 -23.53 -27.05 -60.00
N ASP A 74 -22.83 -28.14 -60.31
CA ASP A 74 -22.26 -29.05 -59.31
C ASP A 74 -21.18 -28.32 -58.47
N ALA A 75 -20.32 -27.53 -59.11
CA ALA A 75 -19.30 -26.71 -58.44
C ALA A 75 -19.92 -25.60 -57.56
N ALA A 76 -21.00 -24.97 -58.03
CA ALA A 76 -21.76 -24.00 -57.23
C ALA A 76 -22.43 -24.67 -56.02
N SER A 77 -23.03 -25.85 -56.22
CA SER A 77 -23.66 -26.63 -55.16
C SER A 77 -22.65 -27.06 -54.09
N ALA A 78 -21.44 -27.46 -54.49
CA ALA A 78 -20.37 -27.80 -53.56
C ALA A 78 -19.91 -26.61 -52.70
N LYS A 79 -19.83 -25.40 -53.28
CA LYS A 79 -19.48 -24.17 -52.53
C LYS A 79 -20.57 -23.72 -51.57
N LEU A 80 -21.84 -24.06 -51.86
CA LEU A 80 -23.00 -23.75 -51.04
C LEU A 80 -23.35 -24.88 -50.05
N ALA A 81 -22.56 -25.96 -50.03
CA ALA A 81 -22.80 -27.10 -49.15
C ALA A 81 -22.84 -26.67 -47.67
N GLY A 82 -23.86 -27.16 -46.94
CA GLY A 82 -24.08 -26.83 -45.53
C GLY A 82 -24.87 -25.54 -45.28
N ILE A 83 -25.39 -24.87 -46.31
CA ILE A 83 -26.46 -23.88 -46.17
C ILE A 83 -27.79 -24.65 -46.13
N GLY A 84 -28.52 -24.54 -45.02
CA GLY A 84 -29.80 -25.22 -44.84
C GLY A 84 -30.89 -24.74 -45.81
N GLU A 85 -31.97 -25.51 -45.93
CA GLU A 85 -33.12 -25.11 -46.73
C GLU A 85 -33.74 -23.82 -46.15
N GLY A 86 -33.80 -22.75 -46.96
CA GLY A 86 -34.24 -21.42 -46.53
C GLY A 86 -33.15 -20.51 -45.94
N GLU A 87 -31.93 -21.01 -45.76
CA GLU A 87 -30.78 -20.18 -45.35
C GLU A 87 -30.11 -19.52 -46.57
N THR A 88 -29.46 -18.37 -46.34
CA THR A 88 -28.68 -17.68 -47.36
C THR A 88 -27.21 -17.62 -46.95
N VAL A 89 -26.31 -17.48 -47.93
CA VAL A 89 -24.88 -17.22 -47.68
C VAL A 89 -24.72 -15.99 -46.78
N ALA A 90 -25.46 -14.92 -47.07
CA ALA A 90 -25.46 -13.69 -46.28
C ALA A 90 -25.87 -13.96 -44.82
N GLY A 91 -26.99 -14.68 -44.61
CA GLY A 91 -27.46 -15.01 -43.26
C GLY A 91 -26.46 -15.84 -42.44
N ARG A 92 -25.75 -16.79 -43.06
CA ARG A 92 -24.68 -17.55 -42.37
C ARG A 92 -23.46 -16.68 -42.05
N ILE A 93 -23.08 -15.77 -42.95
CA ILE A 93 -22.01 -14.79 -42.68
C ILE A 93 -22.40 -13.90 -41.51
N ASP A 94 -23.63 -13.39 -41.50
CA ASP A 94 -24.14 -12.54 -40.41
C ASP A 94 -24.17 -13.29 -39.08
N GLN A 95 -24.62 -14.54 -39.07
CA GLN A 95 -24.62 -15.38 -37.86
C GLN A 95 -23.20 -15.67 -37.37
N ALA A 96 -22.27 -16.00 -38.26
CA ALA A 96 -20.87 -16.24 -37.91
C ALA A 96 -20.19 -14.96 -37.39
N ALA A 97 -20.46 -13.82 -38.01
CA ALA A 97 -19.97 -12.51 -37.57
C ALA A 97 -20.51 -12.16 -36.18
N LYS A 98 -21.81 -12.39 -35.92
CA LYS A 98 -22.43 -12.20 -34.61
C LYS A 98 -21.78 -13.12 -33.55
N ALA A 99 -21.64 -14.40 -33.85
CA ALA A 99 -21.02 -15.36 -32.93
C ALA A 99 -19.56 -15.00 -32.61
N ALA A 100 -18.79 -14.55 -33.61
CA ALA A 100 -17.42 -14.08 -33.42
C ALA A 100 -17.37 -12.81 -32.57
N ALA A 101 -18.28 -11.86 -32.78
CA ALA A 101 -18.41 -10.65 -31.97
C ALA A 101 -18.76 -10.98 -30.51
N ASP A 102 -19.76 -11.86 -30.29
CA ASP A 102 -20.18 -12.30 -28.96
C ASP A 102 -19.00 -12.99 -28.23
N THR A 103 -18.26 -13.86 -28.93
CA THR A 103 -17.06 -14.51 -28.39
C THR A 103 -15.99 -13.50 -28.00
N ALA A 104 -15.70 -12.53 -28.88
CA ALA A 104 -14.71 -11.49 -28.62
C ALA A 104 -15.06 -10.62 -27.41
N VAL A 105 -16.35 -10.27 -27.24
CA VAL A 105 -16.83 -9.53 -26.06
C VAL A 105 -16.68 -10.37 -24.79
N GLN A 106 -17.02 -11.65 -24.84
CA GLN A 106 -16.85 -12.54 -23.69
C GLN A 106 -15.39 -12.70 -23.29
N ASP A 107 -14.48 -12.88 -24.24
CA ASP A 107 -13.05 -13.02 -23.97
C ASP A 107 -12.45 -11.72 -23.43
N ALA A 108 -12.84 -10.57 -23.98
CA ALA A 108 -12.46 -9.27 -23.45
C ALA A 108 -12.98 -9.05 -22.02
N GLY A 109 -14.24 -9.43 -21.76
CA GLY A 109 -14.85 -9.38 -20.42
C GLY A 109 -14.13 -10.26 -19.41
N LYS A 110 -13.76 -11.49 -19.78
CA LYS A 110 -12.97 -12.41 -18.94
C LYS A 110 -11.57 -11.86 -18.67
N ALA A 111 -10.91 -11.29 -19.68
CA ALA A 111 -9.59 -10.69 -19.53
C ALA A 111 -9.64 -9.49 -18.56
N LEU A 112 -10.64 -8.62 -18.70
CA LEU A 112 -10.85 -7.49 -17.80
C LEU A 112 -11.17 -7.94 -16.38
N ALA A 113 -12.05 -8.92 -16.22
CA ALA A 113 -12.39 -9.52 -14.93
C ALA A 113 -11.16 -10.12 -14.23
N ALA A 114 -10.31 -10.84 -14.97
CA ALA A 114 -9.05 -11.37 -14.45
C ALA A 114 -8.09 -10.25 -14.03
N ALA A 115 -8.01 -9.16 -14.79
CA ALA A 115 -7.18 -8.00 -14.46
C ALA A 115 -7.67 -7.24 -13.22
N LEU A 116 -9.00 -7.10 -13.06
CA LEU A 116 -9.60 -6.47 -11.89
C LEU A 116 -9.52 -7.35 -10.63
N GLY A 117 -9.59 -8.68 -10.79
CA GLY A 117 -9.60 -9.63 -9.69
C GLY A 117 -10.82 -9.43 -8.77
N GLY A 118 -10.67 -9.76 -7.48
CA GLY A 118 -11.71 -9.49 -6.48
C GLY A 118 -13.06 -10.19 -6.75
N GLY A 119 -13.11 -11.24 -7.56
CA GLY A 119 -14.36 -11.88 -7.96
C GLY A 119 -15.12 -11.15 -9.08
N ALA A 120 -14.52 -10.17 -9.75
CA ALA A 120 -15.07 -9.62 -10.99
C ALA A 120 -15.27 -10.73 -12.03
N GLY A 121 -16.29 -10.59 -12.87
CA GLY A 121 -16.64 -11.63 -13.83
C GLY A 121 -17.86 -11.28 -14.67
N MET A 122 -18.47 -12.29 -15.28
CA MET A 122 -19.82 -12.21 -15.81
C MET A 122 -20.70 -13.26 -15.13
N ASP A 123 -21.95 -12.92 -14.89
CA ASP A 123 -22.95 -13.88 -14.40
C ASP A 123 -23.44 -14.81 -15.53
N SER A 124 -24.35 -15.72 -15.21
CA SER A 124 -24.92 -16.67 -16.16
C SER A 124 -25.73 -16.02 -17.29
N ASP A 125 -26.19 -14.79 -17.09
CA ASP A 125 -26.98 -14.03 -18.06
C ASP A 125 -26.08 -13.13 -18.92
N GLY A 126 -24.76 -13.13 -18.67
CA GLY A 126 -23.78 -12.32 -19.38
C GLY A 126 -23.66 -10.88 -18.87
N ASN A 127 -24.23 -10.56 -17.70
CA ASN A 127 -24.06 -9.24 -17.09
C ASN A 127 -22.73 -9.16 -16.34
N PRO A 128 -22.08 -7.98 -16.30
CA PRO A 128 -20.84 -7.79 -15.55
C PRO A 128 -21.08 -7.86 -14.04
N VAL A 129 -20.24 -8.65 -13.36
CA VAL A 129 -20.14 -8.72 -11.90
C VAL A 129 -18.97 -7.83 -11.47
N ALA A 130 -19.25 -6.84 -10.62
CA ALA A 130 -18.22 -5.96 -10.09
C ALA A 130 -17.25 -6.72 -9.16
N PRO A 131 -15.98 -6.30 -9.07
CA PRO A 131 -15.07 -6.83 -8.05
C PRO A 131 -15.60 -6.54 -6.64
N ALA A 132 -15.08 -7.25 -5.65
CA ALA A 132 -15.28 -7.00 -4.23
C ALA A 132 -13.90 -7.00 -3.54
N TYR A 133 -13.34 -5.81 -3.37
CA TYR A 133 -12.11 -5.58 -2.62
C TYR A 133 -12.46 -5.43 -1.14
N VAL A 134 -12.16 -6.48 -0.37
CA VAL A 134 -12.35 -6.48 1.09
C VAL A 134 -11.09 -5.92 1.74
N LEU A 135 -11.24 -4.79 2.42
CA LEU A 135 -10.17 -4.06 3.07
C LEU A 135 -10.44 -3.95 4.57
N ASN A 136 -9.37 -3.95 5.35
CA ASN A 136 -9.45 -3.62 6.76
C ASN A 136 -9.67 -2.11 6.92
N GLN A 137 -10.35 -1.71 7.99
CA GLN A 137 -10.45 -0.31 8.40
C GLN A 137 -9.52 -0.07 9.59
N ILE A 138 -8.65 0.93 9.50
CA ILE A 138 -7.78 1.36 10.60
C ILE A 138 -8.40 2.58 11.26
N GLY A 139 -8.69 2.50 12.56
CA GLY A 139 -9.18 3.61 13.36
C GLY A 139 -8.06 4.59 13.75
N PRO A 140 -8.41 5.80 14.22
CA PRO A 140 -7.43 6.82 14.64
C PRO A 140 -6.62 6.40 15.87
N ASP A 141 -7.13 5.47 16.67
CA ASP A 141 -6.44 4.84 17.80
C ASP A 141 -5.58 3.63 17.39
N GLY A 142 -5.59 3.29 16.09
CA GLY A 142 -4.92 2.13 15.54
C GLY A 142 -5.66 0.81 15.72
N SER A 143 -6.93 0.84 16.16
CA SER A 143 -7.80 -0.33 16.12
C SER A 143 -7.98 -0.80 14.67
N VAL A 144 -8.06 -2.12 14.46
CA VAL A 144 -8.25 -2.71 13.13
C VAL A 144 -9.60 -3.42 13.11
N LYS A 145 -10.50 -2.97 12.22
CA LYS A 145 -11.74 -3.67 11.91
C LYS A 145 -11.54 -4.47 10.62
N ALA A 146 -11.36 -5.78 10.77
CA ALA A 146 -11.14 -6.68 9.65
C ALA A 146 -12.35 -6.71 8.71
N GLY A 147 -12.09 -6.61 7.39
CA GLY A 147 -13.17 -6.51 6.39
C GLY A 147 -14.14 -5.35 6.64
N GLY A 148 -13.70 -4.31 7.36
CA GLY A 148 -14.53 -3.17 7.72
C GLY A 148 -15.02 -2.37 6.51
N GLN A 149 -14.42 -2.59 5.33
CA GLN A 149 -14.77 -1.91 4.09
C GLN A 149 -14.75 -2.90 2.92
N THR A 150 -15.84 -2.98 2.16
CA THR A 150 -15.87 -3.69 0.87
C THR A 150 -16.09 -2.67 -0.23
N LYS A 151 -15.19 -2.64 -1.22
CA LYS A 151 -15.22 -1.68 -2.33
C LYS A 151 -15.36 -2.43 -3.63
N ASN A 152 -16.19 -1.93 -4.54
CA ASN A 152 -16.53 -2.62 -5.78
C ASN A 152 -15.84 -2.05 -7.03
N ASN A 153 -14.89 -1.14 -6.82
CA ASN A 153 -14.09 -0.56 -7.86
C ASN A 153 -12.71 -0.18 -7.30
N VAL A 154 -11.74 -0.04 -8.19
CA VAL A 154 -10.34 0.19 -7.83
C VAL A 154 -10.16 1.57 -7.19
N GLY A 155 -10.85 2.60 -7.68
CA GLY A 155 -10.74 3.97 -7.15
C GLY A 155 -11.13 4.05 -5.67
N ASP A 156 -12.28 3.49 -5.30
CA ASP A 156 -12.73 3.47 -3.92
C ASP A 156 -11.89 2.57 -3.02
N ALA A 157 -11.35 1.47 -3.56
CA ALA A 157 -10.42 0.61 -2.84
C ALA A 157 -9.11 1.35 -2.52
N LEU A 158 -8.56 2.09 -3.49
CA LEU A 158 -7.38 2.90 -3.30
C LEU A 158 -7.63 4.06 -2.33
N ALA A 159 -8.79 4.71 -2.40
CA ALA A 159 -9.18 5.75 -1.44
C ALA A 159 -9.27 5.21 0.00
N ALA A 160 -9.77 3.98 0.17
CA ALA A 160 -9.78 3.32 1.47
C ALA A 160 -8.37 2.98 1.99
N VAL A 161 -7.46 2.54 1.09
CA VAL A 161 -6.06 2.32 1.45
C VAL A 161 -5.38 3.65 1.82
N ASP A 162 -5.60 4.70 1.05
CA ASP A 162 -5.06 6.05 1.33
C ASP A 162 -5.51 6.57 2.70
N ALA A 163 -6.81 6.44 3.02
CA ALA A 163 -7.33 6.79 4.34
C ALA A 163 -6.66 6.00 5.49
N ASN A 164 -6.43 4.70 5.30
CA ASN A 164 -5.72 3.88 6.27
C ASN A 164 -4.25 4.31 6.43
N VAL A 165 -3.56 4.64 5.33
CA VAL A 165 -2.18 5.14 5.35
C VAL A 165 -2.11 6.49 6.08
N LEU A 166 -3.06 7.39 5.82
CA LEU A 166 -3.15 8.66 6.52
C LEU A 166 -3.35 8.47 8.04
N ALA A 167 -4.27 7.60 8.44
CA ALA A 167 -4.49 7.28 9.86
C ALA A 167 -3.21 6.74 10.54
N VAL A 168 -2.47 5.86 9.86
CA VAL A 168 -1.17 5.37 10.35
C VAL A 168 -0.15 6.50 10.46
N ASN A 169 -0.06 7.38 9.46
CA ASN A 169 0.87 8.51 9.45
C ASN A 169 0.58 9.51 10.59
N GLU A 170 -0.69 9.84 10.84
CA GLU A 170 -1.12 10.69 11.95
C GLU A 170 -0.77 10.08 13.32
N ARG A 171 -0.92 8.75 13.45
CA ARG A 171 -0.53 8.02 14.66
C ARG A 171 0.98 8.08 14.88
N VAL A 172 1.78 7.86 13.84
CA VAL A 172 3.25 7.95 13.92
C VAL A 172 3.67 9.37 14.32
N ALA A 173 3.05 10.40 13.74
CA ALA A 173 3.30 11.78 14.13
C ALA A 173 2.95 12.06 15.60
N THR A 174 1.85 11.49 16.09
CA THR A 174 1.44 11.59 17.50
C THR A 174 2.43 10.89 18.43
N GLN A 175 2.85 9.66 18.09
CA GLN A 175 3.89 8.95 18.83
C GLN A 175 5.21 9.73 18.85
N GLY A 176 5.58 10.40 17.76
CA GLY A 176 6.74 11.29 17.72
C GLY A 176 6.65 12.41 18.75
N ARG A 177 5.49 13.07 18.87
CA ARG A 177 5.26 14.12 19.88
C ARG A 177 5.31 13.57 21.31
N ASP A 178 4.70 12.42 21.56
CA ASP A 178 4.72 11.78 22.88
C ASP A 178 6.14 11.40 23.31
N VAL A 179 6.96 10.88 22.40
CA VAL A 179 8.38 10.58 22.65
C VAL A 179 9.18 11.84 22.96
N THR A 180 8.94 12.94 22.22
CA THR A 180 9.57 14.24 22.54
C THR A 180 9.17 14.71 23.94
N ARG A 181 7.89 14.59 24.32
CA ARG A 181 7.41 14.94 25.66
C ARG A 181 8.08 14.08 26.74
N LEU A 182 8.16 12.76 26.54
CA LEU A 182 8.84 11.86 27.48
C LEU A 182 10.33 12.18 27.60
N THR A 183 11.00 12.57 26.51
CA THR A 183 12.42 12.96 26.54
C THR A 183 12.62 14.24 27.34
N GLN A 184 11.69 15.20 27.23
CA GLN A 184 11.69 16.40 28.05
C GLN A 184 11.45 16.07 29.52
N ASP A 185 10.40 15.30 29.83
CA ASP A 185 10.07 14.89 31.20
C ASP A 185 11.25 14.16 31.86
N VAL A 186 11.93 13.26 31.13
CA VAL A 186 13.12 12.54 31.63
C VAL A 186 14.30 13.48 31.85
N SER A 187 14.49 14.46 30.96
CA SER A 187 15.54 15.46 31.12
C SER A 187 15.29 16.35 32.32
N ASP A 188 14.05 16.78 32.53
CA ASP A 188 13.64 17.59 33.68
C ASP A 188 13.80 16.80 34.98
N LEU A 189 13.37 15.52 35.00
CA LEU A 189 13.59 14.65 36.14
C LEU A 189 15.08 14.48 36.46
N ARG A 190 15.93 14.31 35.45
CA ARG A 190 17.39 14.21 35.63
C ARG A 190 17.99 15.52 36.17
N ASN A 191 17.48 16.66 35.73
CA ASN A 191 18.02 17.96 36.13
C ASN A 191 17.57 18.36 37.55
N ASP A 192 16.36 18.00 37.97
CA ASP A 192 15.74 18.49 39.20
C ASP A 192 15.73 17.48 40.36
N SER A 193 16.17 16.23 40.14
CA SER A 193 16.24 15.21 41.20
C SER A 193 17.51 15.32 42.06
N LEU A 194 17.42 14.94 43.34
CA LEU A 194 18.60 14.61 44.16
C LEU A 194 19.21 13.29 43.67
N LEU A 195 20.25 13.40 42.84
CA LEU A 195 20.90 12.26 42.21
C LEU A 195 22.09 11.74 43.02
N TRP A 196 22.33 10.43 42.91
CA TRP A 196 23.53 9.80 43.44
C TRP A 196 24.74 10.24 42.62
N ASP A 197 25.71 10.85 43.29
CA ASP A 197 27.03 11.16 42.76
C ASP A 197 27.96 9.98 43.06
N GLN A 198 28.40 9.31 41.99
CA GLN A 198 29.22 8.11 42.09
C GLN A 198 30.65 8.42 42.56
N ASP A 199 31.19 9.59 42.23
CA ASP A 199 32.54 10.00 42.61
C ASP A 199 32.58 10.42 44.08
N ALA A 200 31.53 11.11 44.53
CA ALA A 200 31.35 11.47 45.94
C ALA A 200 30.89 10.28 46.80
N GLY A 201 30.28 9.25 46.19
CA GLY A 201 29.66 8.13 46.91
C GLY A 201 28.51 8.58 47.81
N ALA A 202 27.73 9.58 47.38
CA ALA A 202 26.63 10.18 48.15
C ALA A 202 25.57 10.80 47.24
N PHE A 203 24.39 11.11 47.78
CA PHE A 203 23.43 11.97 47.08
C PHE A 203 23.94 13.42 47.04
N SER A 204 23.90 14.04 45.86
CA SER A 204 24.32 15.43 45.66
C SER A 204 23.13 16.39 45.71
N ALA A 205 23.32 17.48 46.45
CA ALA A 205 22.42 18.64 46.45
C ALA A 205 22.88 19.76 45.50
N ALA A 206 23.79 19.46 44.56
CA ALA A 206 24.12 20.37 43.48
C ALA A 206 22.95 20.45 42.49
N HIS A 207 22.59 21.65 42.06
CA HIS A 207 21.51 21.90 41.09
C HIS A 207 21.83 23.14 40.27
N GLY A 208 21.82 23.01 38.94
CA GLY A 208 22.25 24.09 38.05
C GLY A 208 23.74 24.46 38.22
N ALA A 209 24.05 25.75 38.07
CA ALA A 209 25.41 26.28 38.25
C ALA A 209 25.76 26.53 39.73
N ASP A 210 24.76 26.52 40.60
CA ASP A 210 24.92 26.78 42.02
C ASP A 210 25.13 25.45 42.75
N ALA A 211 26.25 25.33 43.46
CA ALA A 211 26.51 24.20 44.32
C ALA A 211 27.32 24.66 45.54
N PRO A 212 26.91 24.29 46.78
CA PRO A 212 25.76 23.45 47.15
C PRO A 212 24.43 24.23 47.34
N ASN A 213 23.27 23.58 47.12
CA ASN A 213 21.94 24.13 47.37
C ASN A 213 21.31 23.66 48.70
N ARG A 214 20.25 24.35 49.14
CA ARG A 214 19.50 24.03 50.35
C ARG A 214 18.47 22.93 50.10
N ILE A 215 18.44 21.92 50.99
CA ILE A 215 17.32 20.98 51.12
C ILE A 215 16.36 21.55 52.17
N ALA A 216 15.25 22.11 51.72
CA ALA A 216 14.22 22.71 52.59
C ALA A 216 13.13 21.69 52.95
N ASN A 217 12.20 22.08 53.84
CA ASN A 217 11.07 21.26 54.27
C ASN A 217 11.45 19.91 54.91
N VAL A 218 12.64 19.85 55.50
CA VAL A 218 13.10 18.70 56.30
C VAL A 218 12.52 18.82 57.71
N ALA A 219 11.64 17.88 58.07
CA ALA A 219 11.10 17.77 59.43
C ALA A 219 12.22 17.50 60.45
N ALA A 220 11.98 17.78 61.74
CA ALA A 220 12.98 17.52 62.77
C ALA A 220 13.21 16.01 62.94
N GLY A 221 14.44 15.56 62.75
CA GLY A 221 14.82 14.15 62.84
C GLY A 221 14.63 13.60 64.26
N GLN A 222 14.17 12.35 64.36
CA GLN A 222 13.90 11.65 65.62
C GLN A 222 14.78 10.41 65.78
N ALA A 223 15.06 9.69 64.68
CA ALA A 223 15.93 8.53 64.67
C ALA A 223 17.39 8.93 64.39
N ALA A 224 18.33 8.04 64.72
CA ALA A 224 19.76 8.27 64.52
C ALA A 224 20.18 8.44 63.05
N THR A 225 19.37 7.96 62.11
CA THR A 225 19.60 8.06 60.66
C THR A 225 18.81 9.17 59.98
N ASP A 226 18.00 9.92 60.74
CA ASP A 226 17.26 11.05 60.18
C ASP A 226 18.20 12.24 59.98
N ALA A 227 17.96 13.02 58.92
CA ALA A 227 18.63 14.30 58.75
C ALA A 227 18.17 15.28 59.85
N VAL A 228 19.11 16.04 60.42
CA VAL A 228 18.81 17.12 61.35
C VAL A 228 18.57 18.42 60.61
N ASN A 229 17.59 19.21 61.04
CA ASN A 229 17.33 20.54 60.47
C ASN A 229 17.94 21.67 61.32
N LYS A 230 17.94 22.89 60.78
CA LYS A 230 18.53 24.07 61.47
C LYS A 230 17.91 24.33 62.85
N GLY A 231 16.61 24.10 63.03
CA GLY A 231 15.94 24.33 64.32
C GLY A 231 16.48 23.45 65.44
N GLN A 232 16.85 22.20 65.14
CA GLN A 232 17.51 21.31 66.10
C GLN A 232 18.94 21.81 66.43
N LEU A 233 19.69 22.25 65.42
CA LEU A 233 21.04 22.81 65.63
C LEU A 233 21.01 24.10 66.46
N ASP A 234 20.04 24.99 66.20
CA ASP A 234 19.85 26.22 66.95
C ASP A 234 19.57 25.94 68.44
N THR A 235 18.77 24.90 68.73
CA THR A 235 18.49 24.46 70.11
C THR A 235 19.77 24.02 70.83
N VAL A 236 20.63 23.25 70.15
CA VAL A 236 21.93 22.83 70.70
C VAL A 236 22.86 24.03 70.91
N SER A 237 22.91 24.96 69.95
CA SER A 237 23.73 26.19 70.07
C SER A 237 23.31 27.02 71.28
N GLN A 238 22.00 27.20 71.48
CA GLN A 238 21.48 27.95 72.61
C GLN A 238 21.83 27.30 73.96
N ALA A 239 21.73 25.97 74.05
CA ALA A 239 22.13 25.23 75.25
C ALA A 239 23.63 25.38 75.54
N ALA A 240 24.48 25.36 74.50
CA ALA A 240 25.92 25.55 74.65
C ALA A 240 26.28 26.96 75.16
N ASP A 241 25.58 28.00 74.69
CA ASP A 241 25.80 29.36 75.16
C ASP A 241 25.40 29.55 76.63
N VAL A 242 24.29 28.91 77.07
CA VAL A 242 23.89 28.89 78.49
C VAL A 242 24.96 28.19 79.34
N ALA A 243 25.41 27.00 78.92
CA ALA A 243 26.45 26.28 79.66
C ALA A 243 27.76 27.08 79.78
N ARG A 244 28.13 27.87 78.76
CA ARG A 244 29.28 28.78 78.82
C ARG A 244 29.05 29.93 79.80
N ALA A 245 27.85 30.48 79.87
CA ALA A 245 27.51 31.52 80.84
C ALA A 245 27.61 30.98 82.28
N ASP A 246 27.03 29.80 82.54
CA ASP A 246 27.08 29.15 83.84
C ASP A 246 28.53 28.84 84.27
N ALA A 247 29.36 28.36 83.34
CA ALA A 247 30.77 28.09 83.62
C ALA A 247 31.58 29.35 83.96
N ARG A 248 31.27 30.50 83.33
CA ARG A 248 31.88 31.79 83.68
C ARG A 248 31.46 32.21 85.08
N GLN A 249 30.17 32.13 85.38
CA GLN A 249 29.66 32.46 86.70
C GLN A 249 30.27 31.57 87.80
N ALA A 250 30.44 30.27 87.53
CA ALA A 250 31.10 29.35 88.46
C ALA A 250 32.58 29.71 88.68
N ARG A 251 33.29 30.12 87.61
CA ARG A 251 34.67 30.60 87.71
C ARG A 251 34.74 31.89 88.53
N ASP A 252 33.91 32.87 88.24
CA ASP A 252 33.89 34.14 88.98
C ASP A 252 33.59 33.89 90.47
N SER A 253 32.71 32.93 90.77
CA SER A 253 32.42 32.50 92.13
C SER A 253 33.62 31.80 92.80
N ALA A 254 34.35 30.96 92.06
CA ALA A 254 35.56 30.30 92.55
C ALA A 254 36.71 31.30 92.81
N ASP A 255 36.90 32.27 91.93
CA ASP A 255 37.89 33.34 92.07
C ASP A 255 37.55 34.22 93.29
N ALA A 256 36.26 34.54 93.49
CA ALA A 256 35.79 35.25 94.69
C ALA A 256 36.01 34.44 95.99
N ALA A 257 35.76 33.13 95.95
CA ALA A 257 36.03 32.24 97.07
C ALA A 257 37.53 32.14 97.38
N GLN A 258 38.38 32.05 96.35
CA GLN A 258 39.84 32.08 96.49
C GLN A 258 40.30 33.40 97.10
N GLY A 259 39.78 34.54 96.63
CA GLY A 259 40.07 35.85 97.20
C GLY A 259 39.70 35.95 98.68
N THR A 260 38.55 35.42 99.07
CA THR A 260 38.11 35.35 100.47
C THR A 260 39.04 34.48 101.32
N ALA A 261 39.46 33.32 100.80
CA ALA A 261 40.40 32.43 101.48
C ALA A 261 41.77 33.10 101.72
N VAL A 262 42.27 33.85 100.72
CA VAL A 262 43.51 34.63 100.85
C VAL A 262 43.40 35.69 101.94
N GLN A 263 42.28 36.43 102.00
CA GLN A 263 42.05 37.43 103.06
C GLN A 263 41.97 36.81 104.46
N ALA A 264 41.33 35.65 104.57
CA ALA A 264 41.28 34.89 105.83
C ALA A 264 42.68 34.45 106.27
N GLN A 265 43.51 33.98 105.34
CA GLN A 265 44.92 33.61 105.61
C GLN A 265 45.75 34.81 106.09
N GLN A 266 45.61 35.98 105.45
CA GLN A 266 46.30 37.21 105.85
C GLN A 266 45.86 37.68 107.25
N SER A 267 44.57 37.58 107.55
CA SER A 267 44.01 37.91 108.86
C SER A 267 44.55 36.96 109.94
N ALA A 268 44.63 35.66 109.65
CA ALA A 268 45.21 34.67 110.55
C ALA A 268 46.70 34.91 110.80
N GLN A 269 47.48 35.25 109.77
CA GLN A 269 48.90 35.63 109.91
C GLN A 269 49.08 36.88 110.77
N SER A 270 48.23 37.90 110.57
CA SER A 270 48.24 39.12 111.38
C SER A 270 47.90 38.82 112.85
N ALA A 271 46.92 37.96 113.10
CA ALA A 271 46.57 37.50 114.45
C ALA A 271 47.71 36.70 115.11
N GLN A 272 48.40 35.82 114.37
CA GLN A 272 49.58 35.10 114.85
C GLN A 272 50.73 36.06 115.18
N GLY A 273 50.98 37.07 114.35
CA GLY A 273 51.97 38.10 114.62
C GLY A 273 51.66 38.91 115.88
N ALA A 274 50.40 39.30 116.06
CA ALA A 274 49.94 39.99 117.27
C ALA A 274 50.07 39.09 118.52
N ALA A 275 49.73 37.81 118.43
CA ALA A 275 49.90 36.85 119.52
C ALA A 275 51.37 36.65 119.88
N ALA A 276 52.27 36.53 118.90
CA ALA A 276 53.71 36.45 119.13
C ALA A 276 54.27 37.71 119.79
N ALA A 277 53.82 38.89 119.37
CA ALA A 277 54.19 40.16 119.99
C ALA A 277 53.69 40.25 121.45
N ALA A 278 52.45 39.82 121.71
CA ALA A 278 51.90 39.75 123.06
C ALA A 278 52.69 38.77 123.96
N GLN A 279 53.06 37.59 123.44
CA GLN A 279 53.91 36.64 124.15
C GLN A 279 55.28 37.23 124.46
N GLY A 280 55.94 37.85 123.48
CA GLY A 280 57.23 38.52 123.69
C GLY A 280 57.15 39.66 124.71
N ALA A 281 56.06 40.43 124.72
CA ALA A 281 55.82 41.45 125.74
C ALA A 281 55.60 40.85 127.13
N ALA A 282 54.86 39.74 127.24
CA ALA A 282 54.66 39.01 128.48
C ALA A 282 55.98 38.42 129.02
N ASP A 283 56.78 37.81 128.14
CA ASP A 283 58.10 37.27 128.49
C ASP A 283 59.05 38.38 128.97
N ALA A 284 59.05 39.54 128.30
CA ALA A 284 59.83 40.71 128.71
C ALA A 284 59.36 41.30 130.06
N ALA A 285 58.05 41.33 130.31
CA ALA A 285 57.50 41.74 131.59
C ALA A 285 57.92 40.77 132.71
N ASN A 286 57.83 39.45 132.47
CA ASN A 286 58.29 38.43 133.40
C ASN A 286 59.80 38.54 133.69
N ALA A 287 60.63 38.82 132.67
CA ALA A 287 62.06 39.03 132.86
C ALA A 287 62.36 40.27 133.73
N LYS A 288 61.59 41.35 133.59
CA LYS A 288 61.70 42.52 134.48
C LYS A 288 61.31 42.18 135.92
N LEU A 289 60.23 41.41 136.13
CA LEU A 289 59.81 40.94 137.45
C LEU A 289 60.87 40.06 138.12
N ALA A 290 61.51 39.15 137.37
CA ALA A 290 62.61 38.31 137.88
C ALA A 290 63.88 39.10 138.26
N GLY A 291 64.05 40.31 137.73
CA GLY A 291 65.16 41.23 138.06
C GLY A 291 64.92 42.10 139.29
N ILE A 292 63.70 42.13 139.85
CA ILE A 292 63.36 42.83 141.10
C ILE A 292 63.65 41.85 142.24
N GLY A 293 64.69 42.13 143.04
CA GLY A 293 64.99 41.34 144.23
C GLY A 293 63.87 41.43 145.28
N GLU A 294 63.73 40.40 146.14
CA GLU A 294 62.78 40.40 147.25
C GLU A 294 62.95 41.65 148.13
N GLY A 295 61.98 42.57 148.07
CA GLY A 295 61.89 43.73 148.96
C GLY A 295 61.73 45.11 148.31
N GLU A 296 61.83 45.25 146.99
CA GLU A 296 61.64 46.56 146.33
C GLU A 296 60.20 46.75 145.80
N THR A 297 59.55 47.81 146.29
CA THR A 297 58.20 48.22 145.89
C THR A 297 58.30 49.21 144.73
N VAL A 298 57.65 48.90 143.61
CA VAL A 298 57.52 49.83 142.48
C VAL A 298 56.41 50.82 142.81
N ILE A 299 56.73 52.12 142.87
CA ILE A 299 55.78 53.24 143.05
C ILE A 299 55.06 53.51 141.73
#